data_AF-A0A831WW26-F1
#
_entry.id   AF-A0A831WW26-F1
#
_cell.length_a   1.000
_cell.length_b   1.000
_cell.length_c   1.000
_cell.angle_alpha   90.00
_cell.angle_beta   90.00
_cell.angle_gamma   90.00
#
_symmetry.space_group_name_H-M   'P 1'
#
loop_
_entity.id
_entity.type
_entity.pdbx_description
1 polymer ?
#
loop_
_entity_poly.entity_id
_entity_poly.type
_entity_poly.pdbx_seq_one_letter_code
_entity_poly.pdbx_strand_id
1 'polypeptide(L)'
;MPVGATITRPRFAGPDADKLDKFAQLMERLWNEHRTAFVQAGDERIYCFGGNDHIVIVAEELFGNLVEVQTPLGNVSMRPGEDGVVNAVLDEPDKAKASLGEIIERTIQVLERYYYSPYGAKVVRY
;
A
#
# COMPACT_ATOMS: atom_id res chain seq x y z
N MET A 1 22.21 -13.28 3.47
CA MET A 1 22.03 -12.62 4.78
C MET A 1 20.77 -11.77 4.68
N PRO A 2 19.79 -11.85 5.59
CA PRO A 2 18.68 -10.91 5.56
C PRO A 2 19.25 -9.57 6.03
N VAL A 3 19.37 -8.62 5.12
CA VAL A 3 19.54 -7.22 5.50
C VAL A 3 18.17 -6.82 6.03
N GLY A 4 17.98 -7.00 7.34
CA GLY A 4 16.85 -6.41 8.05
C GLY A 4 17.02 -4.91 7.99
N ALA A 5 16.60 -4.30 6.89
CA ALA A 5 16.34 -2.88 6.86
C ALA A 5 15.28 -2.66 7.94
N THR A 6 15.65 -1.97 9.03
CA THR A 6 14.70 -1.54 10.03
C THR A 6 13.74 -0.60 9.32
N ILE A 7 12.57 -1.12 8.92
CA ILE A 7 11.51 -0.29 8.34
C ILE A 7 11.07 0.62 9.49
N THR A 8 11.46 1.88 9.43
CA THR A 8 10.96 2.86 10.40
C THR A 8 9.47 2.95 10.19
N ARG A 9 8.69 2.49 11.18
CA ARG A 9 7.23 2.51 11.05
C ARG A 9 6.77 3.95 10.83
N PRO A 10 6.04 4.21 9.75
CA PRO A 10 5.54 5.55 9.48
C PRO A 10 4.60 5.99 10.59
N ARG A 11 4.64 7.28 10.92
CA ARG A 11 3.64 7.90 11.79
C ARG A 11 2.52 8.42 10.92
N PHE A 12 1.28 8.11 11.28
CA PHE A 12 0.09 8.63 10.64
C PHE A 12 -0.68 9.53 11.60
N ALA A 13 -1.29 10.59 11.07
CA ALA A 13 -2.13 11.51 11.83
C ALA A 13 -3.50 11.64 11.16
N GLY A 14 -4.51 12.10 11.92
CA GLY A 14 -5.86 12.33 11.42
C GLY A 14 -6.85 11.17 11.62
N PRO A 15 -8.07 11.29 11.07
CA PRO A 15 -9.19 10.38 11.37
C PRO A 15 -9.02 8.95 10.82
N ASP A 16 -8.10 8.75 9.86
CA ASP A 16 -7.83 7.45 9.23
C ASP A 16 -6.51 6.82 9.69
N ALA A 17 -5.85 7.38 10.72
CA ALA A 17 -4.54 6.93 11.19
C ALA A 17 -4.50 5.42 11.53
N ASP A 18 -5.53 4.91 12.21
CA ASP A 18 -5.62 3.48 12.57
C ASP A 18 -5.70 2.56 11.33
N LYS A 19 -6.36 3.02 10.27
CA LYS A 19 -6.48 2.25 9.01
C LYS A 19 -5.16 2.27 8.25
N LEU A 20 -4.49 3.43 8.22
CA LEU A 20 -3.18 3.60 7.61
C LEU A 20 -2.10 2.80 8.35
N ASP A 21 -2.16 2.71 9.69
CA ASP A 21 -1.25 1.88 10.47
C ASP A 21 -1.42 0.39 10.13
N LYS A 22 -2.66 -0.10 10.06
CA LYS A 22 -2.94 -1.48 9.60
C LYS A 22 -2.43 -1.73 8.17
N PHE A 23 -2.61 -0.76 7.28
CA PHE A 23 -2.07 -0.83 5.93
C PHE A 23 -0.54 -0.92 5.94
N ALA A 24 0.15 -0.10 6.75
CA ALA A 24 1.60 -0.16 6.87
C ALA A 24 2.09 -1.52 7.41
N GLN A 25 1.38 -2.10 8.39
CA GLN A 25 1.68 -3.45 8.90
C GLN A 25 1.53 -4.51 7.79
N LEU A 26 0.47 -4.43 6.98
CA LEU A 26 0.30 -5.31 5.83
C LEU A 26 1.44 -5.15 4.81
N MET A 27 1.82 -3.91 4.51
CA MET A 27 2.91 -3.64 3.57
C MET A 27 4.26 -4.14 4.08
N GLU A 28 4.58 -3.94 5.36
CA GLU A 28 5.76 -4.51 6.02
C GLU A 28 5.78 -6.04 5.88
N ARG A 29 4.62 -6.70 6.06
CA ARG A 29 4.50 -8.14 5.93
C ARG A 29 4.68 -8.61 4.48
N LEU A 30 3.99 -7.98 3.53
CA LEU A 30 4.12 -8.28 2.10
C LEU A 30 5.56 -8.05 1.60
N TRP A 31 6.21 -7.01 2.09
CA TRP A 31 7.61 -6.71 1.80
C TRP A 31 8.55 -7.81 2.26
N ASN A 32 8.33 -8.37 3.44
CA ASN A 32 9.19 -9.42 3.99
C ASN A 32 8.90 -10.81 3.39
N GLU A 33 7.63 -11.10 3.07
CA GLU A 33 7.19 -12.45 2.66
C GLU A 33 7.09 -12.62 1.13
N HIS A 34 6.78 -11.57 0.38
CA HIS A 34 6.39 -11.66 -1.04
C HIS A 34 7.18 -10.75 -1.99
N ARG A 35 8.24 -10.08 -1.53
CA ARG A 35 9.08 -9.24 -2.38
C ARG A 35 9.87 -10.11 -3.37
N THR A 36 9.48 -10.08 -4.64
CA THR A 36 10.07 -10.93 -5.68
C THR A 36 10.88 -10.14 -6.70
N ALA A 37 10.24 -9.27 -7.50
CA ALA A 37 10.90 -8.51 -8.58
C ALA A 37 10.52 -7.03 -8.55
N PHE A 38 11.51 -6.18 -8.83
CA PHE A 38 11.33 -4.73 -8.97
C PHE A 38 11.41 -4.30 -10.43
N VAL A 39 10.83 -3.14 -10.74
CA VAL A 39 11.10 -2.39 -11.96
C VAL A 39 12.07 -1.26 -11.61
N GLN A 40 13.14 -1.12 -12.39
CA GLN A 40 14.07 0.01 -12.24
C GLN A 40 13.49 1.24 -12.94
N ALA A 41 13.31 2.34 -12.21
CA ALA A 41 12.84 3.63 -12.70
C ALA A 41 13.85 4.72 -12.32
N GLY A 42 14.74 5.07 -13.24
CA GLY A 42 15.90 5.89 -12.92
C GLY A 42 16.79 5.19 -11.90
N ASP A 43 17.12 5.87 -10.80
CA ASP A 43 17.90 5.31 -9.69
C ASP A 43 17.03 4.56 -8.66
N GLU A 44 15.71 4.60 -8.79
CA GLU A 44 14.78 3.97 -7.86
C GLU A 44 14.37 2.56 -8.30
N ARG A 45 14.18 1.67 -7.32
CA ARG A 45 13.54 0.36 -7.54
C ARG A 45 12.11 0.42 -7.05
N ILE A 46 11.19 0.11 -7.96
CA ILE A 46 9.75 0.15 -7.70
C ILE A 46 9.21 -1.27 -7.62
N TYR A 47 8.40 -1.53 -6.60
CA TYR A 47 7.75 -2.80 -6.34
C TYR A 47 6.24 -2.61 -6.41
N CYS A 48 5.55 -3.62 -6.94
CA CYS A 48 4.10 -3.62 -7.03
C CYS A 48 3.55 -4.85 -6.33
N PHE A 49 2.60 -4.63 -5.43
CA PHE A 49 1.80 -5.67 -4.80
C PHE A 49 0.37 -5.51 -5.29
N GLY A 50 -0.29 -6.57 -5.70
CA GLY A 50 -1.64 -6.41 -6.25
C GLY A 50 -2.45 -7.68 -6.33
N GLY A 51 -3.77 -7.49 -6.28
CA GLY A 51 -4.77 -8.55 -6.41
C GLY A 51 -6.16 -7.96 -6.60
N ASN A 52 -6.97 -8.58 -7.46
CA ASN A 52 -8.36 -8.15 -7.77
C ASN A 52 -8.51 -6.63 -7.99
N ASP A 53 -7.76 -6.09 -8.96
CA ASP A 53 -7.74 -4.66 -9.36
C ASP A 53 -7.30 -3.66 -8.28
N HIS A 54 -6.80 -4.13 -7.13
CA HIS A 54 -6.15 -3.29 -6.13
C HIS A 54 -4.65 -3.45 -6.27
N ILE A 55 -3.95 -2.35 -6.57
CA ILE A 55 -2.52 -2.34 -6.82
C ILE A 55 -1.89 -1.32 -5.87
N VAL A 56 -0.84 -1.74 -5.16
CA VAL A 56 -0.02 -0.90 -4.32
C VAL A 56 1.37 -0.84 -4.91
N ILE A 57 1.82 0.37 -5.22
CA ILE A 57 3.13 0.67 -5.82
C ILE A 57 3.97 1.32 -4.74
N VAL A 58 5.15 0.78 -4.48
CA VAL A 58 6.08 1.29 -3.46
C VAL A 58 7.51 1.36 -3.97
N ALA A 59 8.25 2.36 -3.53
CA ALA A 59 9.69 2.42 -3.75
C ALA A 59 10.45 1.45 -2.80
N GLU A 60 11.75 1.25 -3.07
CA GLU A 60 12.63 0.38 -2.27
C GLU A 60 12.67 0.77 -0.79
N GLU A 61 12.64 2.07 -0.53
CA GLU A 61 12.50 2.64 0.79
C GLU A 61 11.01 2.82 1.11
N LEU A 62 10.40 1.73 1.61
CA LEU A 62 8.99 1.67 1.98
C LEU A 62 8.60 2.85 2.89
N PHE A 63 7.62 3.65 2.50
CA PHE A 63 7.17 4.89 3.18
C PHE A 63 8.21 6.00 3.37
N GLY A 64 9.49 5.77 3.04
CA GLY A 64 10.51 6.84 2.92
C GLY A 64 10.38 7.63 1.62
N ASN A 65 9.65 7.07 0.65
CA ASN A 65 9.28 7.71 -0.61
C ASN A 65 7.79 7.54 -0.89
N LEU A 66 7.38 7.79 -2.14
CA LEU A 66 6.00 7.66 -2.59
C LEU A 66 5.48 6.22 -2.47
N VAL A 67 4.28 6.09 -1.89
CA VAL A 67 3.45 4.89 -1.95
C VAL A 67 2.16 5.26 -2.67
N GLU A 68 1.82 4.57 -3.75
CA GLU A 68 0.55 4.76 -4.46
C GLU A 68 -0.35 3.54 -4.29
N VAL A 69 -1.63 3.80 -4.10
CA VAL A 69 -2.68 2.77 -4.07
C VAL A 69 -3.65 3.07 -5.19
N GLN A 70 -3.71 2.20 -6.18
CA GLN A 70 -4.59 2.31 -7.34
C GLN A 70 -5.73 1.30 -7.21
N THR A 71 -6.98 1.78 -7.25
CA THR A 71 -8.16 0.94 -7.10
C THR A 71 -9.30 1.40 -8.01
N PRO A 72 -10.32 0.57 -8.27
CA PRO A 72 -11.52 0.99 -9.01
C PRO A 72 -12.36 2.05 -8.29
N LEU A 73 -12.10 2.26 -6.99
CA LEU A 73 -12.78 3.22 -6.13
C LEU A 73 -12.08 4.58 -6.09
N GLY A 74 -10.83 4.66 -6.53
CA GLY A 74 -10.01 5.86 -6.48
C GLY A 74 -8.54 5.55 -6.21
N ASN A 75 -7.70 6.56 -6.42
CA ASN A 75 -6.27 6.47 -6.20
C ASN A 75 -5.87 7.27 -4.96
N VAL A 76 -4.97 6.71 -4.17
CA VAL A 76 -4.40 7.34 -2.98
C VAL A 76 -2.90 7.43 -3.15
N SER A 77 -2.35 8.62 -2.98
CA SER A 77 -0.91 8.83 -2.86
C SER A 77 -0.55 9.06 -1.40
N MET A 78 0.53 8.43 -0.94
CA MET A 78 1.10 8.63 0.38
C MET A 78 2.55 9.06 0.27
N ARG A 79 2.91 10.13 0.98
CA ARG A 79 4.28 10.67 1.02
C ARG A 79 4.66 11.08 2.44
N PRO A 80 5.92 10.87 2.87
CA PRO A 80 6.40 11.45 4.12
C PRO A 80 6.39 12.97 4.03
N GLY A 81 5.89 13.63 5.08
CA GLY A 81 6.04 15.07 5.31
C GLY A 81 7.41 15.40 5.90
N GLU A 82 7.71 16.70 5.98
CA GLU A 82 8.97 17.21 6.55
C GLU A 82 9.11 16.88 8.06
N ASP A 83 8.01 16.60 8.73
CA ASP A 83 7.92 16.18 10.13
C ASP A 83 8.04 14.65 10.33
N GLY A 84 8.20 13.90 9.24
CA GLY A 84 8.24 12.43 9.24
C GLY A 84 6.86 11.77 9.40
N VAL A 85 5.77 12.53 9.38
CA VAL A 85 4.40 12.00 9.34
C VAL A 85 4.05 11.71 7.89
N VAL A 86 3.56 10.52 7.60
CA VAL A 86 3.11 10.16 6.24
C VAL A 86 1.73 10.74 6.02
N ASN A 87 1.63 11.59 5.01
CA ASN A 87 0.38 12.19 4.55
C ASN A 87 -0.20 11.33 3.43
N ALA A 88 -1.45 10.92 3.58
CA ALA A 88 -2.21 10.20 2.57
C ALA A 88 -3.26 11.13 1.97
N VAL A 89 -3.33 11.19 0.64
CA VAL A 89 -4.24 12.08 -0.10
C VAL A 89 -4.90 11.32 -1.25
N LEU A 90 -6.13 11.71 -1.59
CA LEU A 90 -6.78 11.26 -2.82
C LEU A 90 -6.28 12.12 -3.99
N ASP A 91 -5.82 11.50 -5.06
CA ASP A 91 -5.26 12.23 -6.21
C ASP A 91 -6.33 13.00 -7.00
N GLU A 92 -7.52 12.40 -7.13
CA GLU A 92 -8.67 12.97 -7.83
C GLU A 92 -9.94 12.81 -6.96
N PRO A 93 -10.08 13.59 -5.87
CA PRO A 93 -11.15 13.40 -4.89
C PRO A 93 -12.54 13.50 -5.50
N ASP A 94 -12.73 14.35 -6.51
CA ASP A 94 -14.01 14.51 -7.21
C ASP A 94 -14.40 13.30 -8.09
N LYS A 95 -13.43 12.45 -8.43
CA LYS A 95 -13.64 11.21 -9.20
C LYS A 95 -13.65 9.96 -8.33
N ALA A 96 -13.24 10.08 -7.07
CA ALA A 96 -13.24 8.97 -6.13
C ALA A 96 -14.69 8.53 -5.83
N LYS A 97 -14.91 7.22 -5.81
CA LYS A 97 -16.20 6.59 -5.52
C LYS A 97 -16.34 6.22 -4.04
N ALA A 98 -15.28 6.38 -3.25
CA ALA A 98 -15.23 6.07 -1.84
C ALA A 98 -14.27 7.02 -1.12
N SER A 99 -14.42 7.12 0.19
CA SER A 99 -13.51 7.89 1.04
C SER A 99 -12.12 7.25 1.12
N LEU A 100 -11.10 8.02 1.50
CA LEU A 100 -9.74 7.52 1.71
C LEU A 100 -9.73 6.30 2.65
N GLY A 101 -10.38 6.42 3.81
CA GLY A 101 -10.45 5.33 4.77
C GLY A 101 -11.06 4.05 4.20
N GLU A 102 -12.13 4.15 3.42
CA GLU A 102 -12.77 3.00 2.76
C GLU A 102 -11.88 2.36 1.70
N ILE A 103 -11.18 3.17 0.90
CA ILE A 103 -10.25 2.67 -0.13
C ILE A 103 -9.11 1.88 0.53
N ILE A 104 -8.53 2.43 1.61
CA ILE A 104 -7.45 1.76 2.34
C ILE A 104 -7.95 0.47 2.99
N GLU A 105 -9.07 0.50 3.69
CA GLU A 105 -9.64 -0.69 4.31
C GLU A 105 -9.97 -1.78 3.29
N ARG A 106 -10.54 -1.40 2.14
CA ARG A 106 -10.84 -2.34 1.07
C ARG A 106 -9.57 -2.95 0.47
N THR A 107 -8.54 -2.13 0.28
CA THR A 107 -7.23 -2.58 -0.21
C THR A 107 -6.62 -3.61 0.73
N ILE A 108 -6.62 -3.35 2.04
CA ILE A 108 -6.14 -4.31 3.04
C ILE A 108 -6.85 -5.64 2.90
N GLN A 109 -8.19 -5.64 2.91
CA GLN A 109 -9.00 -6.87 2.82
C GLN A 109 -8.70 -7.67 1.55
N VAL A 110 -8.57 -6.98 0.41
CA VAL A 110 -8.35 -7.62 -0.89
C VAL A 110 -6.96 -8.24 -0.97
N LEU A 111 -5.92 -7.51 -0.55
CA LEU A 111 -4.55 -8.00 -0.58
C LEU A 111 -4.33 -9.11 0.46
N GLU A 112 -4.86 -8.96 1.68
CA GLU A 112 -4.80 -10.03 2.68
C GLU A 112 -5.44 -11.31 2.16
N ARG A 113 -6.60 -11.20 1.50
CA ARG A 113 -7.26 -12.35 0.90
C ARG A 113 -6.46 -12.95 -0.25
N TYR A 114 -5.84 -12.11 -1.09
CA TYR A 114 -5.06 -12.57 -2.24
C TYR A 114 -3.79 -13.31 -1.81
N TYR A 115 -3.04 -12.79 -0.85
CA TYR A 115 -1.76 -13.35 -0.43
C TYR A 115 -1.87 -14.41 0.67
N TYR A 116 -2.87 -14.32 1.56
CA TYR A 116 -2.92 -15.12 2.78
C TYR A 116 -4.21 -15.92 2.99
N SER A 117 -5.22 -15.81 2.11
CA SER A 117 -6.40 -16.68 2.26
C SER A 117 -6.05 -18.12 1.88
N PRO A 118 -6.41 -19.11 2.72
CA PRO A 118 -6.23 -20.53 2.39
C PRO A 118 -7.07 -20.99 1.18
N TYR A 119 -7.95 -20.12 0.66
CA TYR A 119 -8.83 -20.36 -0.48
C TYR A 119 -8.41 -19.64 -1.78
N GLY A 120 -7.14 -19.20 -1.90
CA GLY A 120 -6.58 -18.36 -2.98
C GLY A 120 -6.69 -18.84 -4.44
N ALA A 121 -7.57 -19.78 -4.79
CA ALA A 121 -7.81 -20.27 -6.14
C ALA A 121 -9.27 -20.19 -6.61
N LYS A 122 -10.10 -19.30 -6.07
CA LYS A 122 -11.40 -18.97 -6.69
C LYS A 122 -11.57 -17.47 -6.88
N VAL A 123 -11.11 -17.03 -8.05
CA VAL A 123 -11.52 -15.80 -8.73
C VAL A 123 -13.04 -15.72 -8.70
N VAL A 124 -13.58 -14.77 -7.93
CA VAL A 124 -15.00 -14.40 -8.07
C VAL A 124 -15.04 -13.38 -9.19
N ARG A 125 -15.35 -13.85 -10.41
CA ARG A 125 -15.77 -12.98 -11.50
C ARG A 125 -17.16 -12.45 -11.15
N TYR A 126 -17.30 -11.13 -11.07
CA TYR A 126 -18.59 -10.46 -11.15
C TYR A 126 -18.75 -9.91 -12.56
#